data_AF-A0A2P6AQ36-F1
#
_entry.id   AF-A0A2P6AQ36-F1
#
_cell.length_a   1.000
_cell.length_b   1.000
_cell.length_c   1.000
_cell.angle_alpha   90.00
_cell.angle_beta   90.00
_cell.angle_gamma   90.00
#
_symmetry.space_group_name_H-M   'P 1'
#
loop_
_entity.id
_entity.type
_entity.pdbx_description
1 polymer ?
#
loop_
_entity_poly.entity_id
_entity_poly.type
_entity_poly.pdbx_seq_one_letter_code
_entity_poly.pdbx_strand_id
1 'polypeptide(L)'
;RARVGRLKAVLESRAVHAEVLSYCRAELLDENYFHAVFEATKGVAERIRLLSGLNGDGAELVNKAFAGQQPVLALGPLATESEKSEQKGFANLLIGLFGAVRNPLAHAPKMNWPMSEQDALDILTLVSLIHRKLDGTTKFAGVSS
;
A
#
# COMPACT_ATOMS: atom_id res chain seq x y z
N ARG A 1 4.58 17.38 19.35
CA ARG A 1 5.98 16.91 19.58
C ARG A 1 6.13 15.51 20.22
N ALA A 2 5.79 15.22 21.49
CA ALA A 2 6.08 13.90 22.11
C ALA A 2 5.35 12.68 21.47
N ARG A 3 4.14 12.90 20.96
CA ARG A 3 3.26 11.85 20.39
C ARG A 3 3.75 11.33 19.02
N VAL A 4 4.37 12.20 18.23
CA VAL A 4 4.86 11.95 16.87
C VAL A 4 6.14 11.13 16.85
N GLY A 5 7.07 11.44 17.77
CA GLY A 5 8.27 10.64 17.98
C GLY A 5 7.94 9.20 18.38
N ARG A 6 6.84 9.00 19.12
CA ARG A 6 6.40 7.66 19.52
C ARG A 6 5.93 6.81 18.35
N LEU A 7 5.03 7.32 17.49
CA LEU A 7 4.55 6.55 16.32
C LEU A 7 5.72 6.11 15.43
N LYS A 8 6.61 7.06 15.09
CA LYS A 8 7.78 6.77 14.26
C LYS A 8 8.72 5.78 14.94
N ALA A 9 9.03 5.95 16.23
CA ALA A 9 9.88 5.03 16.97
C ALA A 9 9.29 3.60 17.05
N VAL A 10 7.97 3.48 17.17
CA VAL A 10 7.29 2.17 17.14
C VAL A 10 7.36 1.54 15.75
N LEU A 11 7.21 2.33 14.68
CA LEU A 11 7.36 1.83 13.32
C LEU A 11 8.81 1.40 13.02
N GLU A 12 9.79 2.17 13.50
CA GLU A 12 11.21 1.82 13.43
C GLU A 12 11.50 0.52 14.20
N SER A 13 10.96 0.35 15.41
CA SER A 13 11.15 -0.88 16.19
C SER A 13 10.45 -2.11 15.57
N ARG A 14 9.39 -1.90 14.79
CA ARG A 14 8.74 -2.93 13.95
C ARG A 14 9.52 -3.24 12.66
N ALA A 15 10.62 -2.55 12.39
CA ALA A 15 11.39 -2.66 11.16
C ALA A 15 10.51 -2.55 9.90
N VAL A 16 9.66 -1.50 9.87
CA VAL A 16 8.81 -1.24 8.68
C VAL A 16 9.66 -0.84 7.47
N HIS A 17 9.09 -1.05 6.29
CA HIS A 17 9.69 -0.72 5.01
C HIS A 17 10.02 0.77 4.92
N ALA A 18 11.16 1.12 4.30
CA ALA A 18 11.67 2.49 4.25
C ALA A 18 10.68 3.49 3.60
N GLU A 19 9.93 3.06 2.58
CA GLU A 19 8.84 3.84 1.98
C GLU A 19 7.85 4.37 3.02
N VAL A 20 7.46 3.55 4.01
CA VAL A 20 6.53 3.95 5.08
C VAL A 20 7.11 5.07 5.94
N LEU A 21 8.41 4.98 6.27
CA LEU A 21 9.09 5.98 7.08
C LEU A 21 9.19 7.33 6.36
N SER A 22 9.24 7.33 5.02
CA SER A 22 9.28 8.56 4.21
C SER A 22 8.02 9.41 4.37
N TYR A 23 6.87 8.78 4.64
CA TYR A 23 5.58 9.43 4.88
C TYR A 23 5.33 9.79 6.35
N CYS A 24 6.23 9.37 7.24
CA CYS A 24 6.16 9.60 8.69
C CYS A 24 7.13 10.73 9.15
N ARG A 25 7.44 11.70 8.28
CA ARG A 25 8.29 12.85 8.66
C ARG A 25 7.58 13.75 9.68
N ALA A 26 8.36 14.40 10.55
CA ALA A 26 7.85 15.16 11.69
C ALA A 26 6.86 16.27 11.28
N GLU A 27 7.04 16.88 10.11
CA GLU A 27 6.15 17.92 9.56
C GLU A 27 4.78 17.37 9.15
N LEU A 28 4.70 16.11 8.71
CA LEU A 28 3.44 15.43 8.30
C LEU A 28 2.66 14.90 9.51
N LEU A 29 3.36 14.61 10.60
CA LEU A 29 2.81 13.97 11.79
C LEU A 29 2.33 14.94 12.87
N ASP A 30 2.84 16.19 12.90
CA ASP A 30 2.34 17.21 13.83
C ASP A 30 0.89 17.62 13.50
N GLU A 31 0.39 17.30 12.29
CA GLU A 31 -0.97 17.63 11.85
C GLU A 31 -1.98 16.47 11.85
N ASN A 32 -1.65 15.22 11.48
CA ASN A 32 -2.63 14.12 11.55
C ASN A 32 -2.09 12.72 11.18
N TYR A 33 -2.36 11.68 11.98
CA TYR A 33 -2.14 10.27 11.59
C TYR A 33 -2.85 9.90 10.28
N PHE A 34 -4.03 10.50 10.07
CA PHE A 34 -4.79 10.42 8.83
C PHE A 34 -3.92 10.72 7.60
N HIS A 35 -3.10 11.77 7.67
CA HIS A 35 -2.34 12.23 6.52
C HIS A 35 -1.19 11.27 6.19
N ALA A 36 -0.46 10.81 7.21
CA ALA A 36 0.60 9.82 7.03
C ALA A 36 0.05 8.52 6.42
N VAL A 37 -1.08 8.01 6.92
CA VAL A 37 -1.73 6.80 6.38
C VAL A 37 -2.24 7.02 4.94
N PHE A 38 -2.84 8.18 4.66
CA PHE A 38 -3.34 8.49 3.32
C PHE A 38 -2.21 8.56 2.30
N GLU A 39 -1.13 9.30 2.60
CA GLU A 39 0.01 9.44 1.71
C GLU A 39 0.77 8.13 1.54
N ALA A 40 0.95 7.34 2.61
CA ALA A 40 1.54 6.01 2.50
C ALA A 40 0.72 5.08 1.59
N THR A 41 -0.62 5.15 1.68
CA THR A 41 -1.51 4.36 0.80
C THR A 41 -1.45 4.84 -0.65
N LYS A 42 -1.30 6.15 -0.91
CA LYS A 42 -1.04 6.68 -2.26
C LYS A 42 0.31 6.22 -2.80
N GLY A 43 1.33 6.16 -1.94
CA GLY A 43 2.65 5.62 -2.26
C GLY A 43 2.59 4.19 -2.81
N VAL A 44 1.73 3.34 -2.27
CA VAL A 44 1.50 1.99 -2.80
C VAL A 44 0.99 2.04 -4.24
N ALA A 45 -0.04 2.84 -4.52
CA ALA A 45 -0.59 2.97 -5.88
C ALA A 45 0.45 3.52 -6.86
N GLU A 46 1.26 4.48 -6.42
CA GLU A 46 2.35 5.03 -7.23
C GLU A 46 3.40 3.98 -7.55
N ARG A 47 3.82 3.18 -6.56
CA ARG A 47 4.76 2.09 -6.78
C ARG A 47 4.25 1.06 -7.78
N ILE A 48 2.96 0.71 -7.71
CA ILE A 48 2.35 -0.20 -8.68
C ILE A 48 2.42 0.39 -10.09
N ARG A 49 2.13 1.69 -10.27
CA ARG A 49 2.27 2.35 -11.58
C ARG A 49 3.71 2.35 -12.08
N LEU A 50 4.68 2.67 -11.23
CA LEU A 50 6.10 2.68 -11.60
C LEU A 50 6.60 1.28 -12.02
N LEU A 51 6.20 0.24 -11.29
CA LEU A 51 6.61 -1.14 -11.57
C LEU A 51 5.92 -1.70 -12.84
N SER A 52 4.63 -1.42 -13.01
CA SER A 52 3.83 -1.97 -14.11
C SER A 52 3.91 -1.14 -15.39
N GLY A 53 4.09 0.17 -15.31
CA GLY A 53 3.89 1.13 -16.39
C GLY A 53 2.42 1.41 -16.72
N LEU A 54 1.48 0.95 -15.88
CA LEU A 54 0.05 1.17 -16.08
C LEU A 54 -0.37 2.55 -15.61
N ASN A 55 -1.42 3.07 -16.25
CA ASN A 55 -2.21 4.19 -15.75
C ASN A 55 -3.49 3.67 -15.09
N GLY A 56 -4.04 4.46 -14.18
CA GLY A 56 -5.29 4.16 -13.49
C GLY A 56 -5.15 4.20 -11.98
N ASP A 57 -6.22 3.78 -11.30
CA ASP A 57 -6.31 3.90 -9.86
C ASP A 57 -7.17 2.84 -9.19
N GLY A 58 -7.05 2.75 -7.86
CA GLY A 58 -7.90 1.91 -7.01
C GLY A 58 -7.92 0.44 -7.45
N ALA A 59 -9.11 -0.16 -7.44
CA ALA A 59 -9.29 -1.56 -7.83
C ALA A 59 -8.95 -1.83 -9.30
N GLU A 60 -9.16 -0.87 -10.20
CA GLU A 60 -8.85 -1.04 -11.63
C GLU A 60 -7.34 -1.23 -11.84
N LEU A 61 -6.51 -0.38 -11.22
CA LEU A 61 -5.06 -0.48 -11.27
C LEU A 61 -4.58 -1.84 -10.73
N VAL A 62 -5.11 -2.26 -9.58
CA VAL A 62 -4.72 -3.53 -8.95
C VAL A 62 -5.10 -4.72 -9.82
N ASN A 63 -6.32 -4.72 -10.38
CA ASN A 63 -6.80 -5.81 -11.21
C ASN A 63 -5.94 -5.96 -12.47
N LYS A 64 -5.60 -4.85 -13.14
CA LYS A 64 -4.70 -4.88 -14.31
C LYS A 64 -3.27 -5.30 -13.95
N ALA A 65 -2.78 -4.88 -12.78
CA ALA A 65 -1.42 -5.18 -12.35
C ALA A 65 -1.24 -6.64 -11.91
N PHE A 66 -2.15 -7.17 -11.11
CA PHE A 66 -1.94 -8.45 -10.40
C PHE A 66 -3.00 -9.52 -10.65
N ALA A 67 -4.15 -9.18 -11.23
CA ALA A 67 -5.24 -10.13 -11.45
C ALA A 67 -5.42 -10.49 -12.94
N GLY A 68 -6.35 -11.40 -13.21
CA GLY A 68 -6.67 -11.85 -14.57
C GLY A 68 -5.75 -12.95 -15.10
N GLN A 69 -5.91 -13.30 -16.37
CA GLN A 69 -5.13 -14.37 -17.02
C GLN A 69 -3.71 -13.94 -17.40
N GLN A 70 -3.48 -12.63 -17.56
CA GLN A 70 -2.18 -12.05 -17.93
C GLN A 70 -1.91 -10.82 -17.05
N PRO A 71 -1.57 -11.02 -15.77
CA PRO A 71 -1.18 -9.90 -14.91
C PRO A 71 0.12 -9.27 -15.42
N VAL A 72 0.28 -7.96 -15.23
CA VAL A 72 1.52 -7.25 -15.62
C VAL A 72 2.66 -7.52 -14.64
N LEU A 73 2.33 -7.67 -13.35
CA LEU A 73 3.25 -7.91 -12.25
C LEU A 73 2.97 -9.28 -11.61
N ALA A 74 4.03 -10.00 -11.30
CA ALA A 74 3.99 -11.28 -10.59
C ALA A 74 4.73 -11.18 -9.27
N LEU A 75 4.19 -11.77 -8.20
CA LEU A 75 4.94 -11.99 -6.95
C LEU A 75 5.98 -13.13 -7.06
N GLY A 76 5.90 -13.93 -8.11
CA GLY A 76 6.76 -15.09 -8.35
C GLY A 76 6.40 -15.80 -9.67
N PRO A 77 6.86 -17.04 -9.89
CA PRO A 77 6.68 -17.76 -11.15
C PRO A 77 5.23 -18.09 -11.55
N LEU A 78 4.30 -18.09 -10.58
CA LEU A 78 2.89 -18.49 -10.78
C LEU A 78 2.71 -19.90 -11.37
N ALA A 79 3.65 -20.80 -11.10
CA ALA A 79 3.68 -22.16 -11.64
C ALA A 79 2.69 -23.08 -10.92
N THR A 80 2.50 -22.86 -9.63
CA THR A 80 1.66 -23.69 -8.75
C THR A 80 0.33 -22.99 -8.42
N GLU A 81 -0.69 -23.77 -8.08
CA GLU A 81 -1.98 -23.23 -7.60
C GLU A 81 -1.83 -22.41 -6.32
N SER A 82 -0.86 -22.76 -5.46
CA SER A 82 -0.53 -21.99 -4.26
C SER A 82 0.01 -20.59 -4.60
N GLU A 83 0.93 -20.48 -5.56
CA GLU A 83 1.47 -19.17 -5.99
C GLU A 83 0.38 -18.32 -6.67
N LYS A 84 -0.47 -18.92 -7.51
CA LYS A 84 -1.62 -18.23 -8.11
C LYS A 84 -2.61 -17.75 -7.06
N SER A 85 -2.84 -18.56 -6.02
CA SER A 85 -3.71 -18.20 -4.90
C SER A 85 -3.13 -17.07 -4.06
N GLU A 86 -1.81 -17.07 -3.82
CA GLU A 86 -1.11 -15.97 -3.13
C GLU A 86 -1.22 -14.66 -3.93
N GLN A 87 -0.94 -14.70 -5.23
CA GLN A 87 -1.11 -13.56 -6.14
C GLN A 87 -2.54 -12.98 -6.06
N LYS A 88 -3.56 -13.84 -6.14
CA LYS A 88 -4.96 -13.44 -6.02
C LYS A 88 -5.26 -12.84 -4.64
N GLY A 89 -4.76 -13.46 -3.57
CA GLY A 89 -4.90 -12.95 -2.20
C GLY A 89 -4.26 -11.57 -2.03
N PHE A 90 -3.09 -11.36 -2.62
CA PHE A 90 -2.40 -10.07 -2.60
C PHE A 90 -3.18 -8.97 -3.34
N ALA A 91 -3.73 -9.29 -4.52
CA ALA A 91 -4.62 -8.37 -5.24
C ALA A 91 -5.85 -7.98 -4.38
N ASN A 92 -6.47 -8.95 -3.71
CA ASN A 92 -7.60 -8.68 -2.82
C ASN A 92 -7.21 -7.80 -1.62
N LEU A 93 -6.04 -8.01 -1.03
CA LEU A 93 -5.53 -7.17 0.06
C LEU A 93 -5.32 -5.72 -0.39
N LEU A 94 -4.76 -5.50 -1.58
CA LEU A 94 -4.58 -4.17 -2.17
C LEU A 94 -5.92 -3.47 -2.44
N ILE A 95 -6.89 -4.20 -3.03
CA ILE A 95 -8.25 -3.68 -3.26
C ILE A 95 -8.91 -3.32 -1.93
N GLY A 96 -8.79 -4.18 -0.92
CA GLY A 96 -9.30 -3.93 0.43
C GLY A 96 -8.65 -2.71 1.08
N LEU A 97 -7.33 -2.56 0.99
CA LEU A 97 -6.62 -1.39 1.51
C LEU A 97 -7.11 -0.10 0.84
N PHE A 98 -7.19 -0.06 -0.49
CA PHE A 98 -7.66 1.12 -1.21
C PHE A 98 -9.13 1.43 -0.91
N GLY A 99 -9.98 0.40 -0.85
CA GLY A 99 -11.40 0.54 -0.54
C GLY A 99 -11.69 0.98 0.89
N ALA A 100 -10.98 0.43 1.88
CA ALA A 100 -11.26 0.66 3.31
C ALA A 100 -10.49 1.84 3.90
N VAL A 101 -9.32 2.15 3.34
CA VAL A 101 -8.47 3.24 3.83
C VAL A 101 -8.57 4.41 2.87
N ARG A 102 -8.12 4.28 1.64
CA ARG A 102 -8.01 5.44 0.75
C ARG A 102 -9.35 6.07 0.38
N ASN A 103 -10.37 5.28 0.05
CA ASN A 103 -11.64 5.81 -0.45
C ASN A 103 -12.40 6.64 0.62
N PRO A 104 -12.55 6.19 1.89
CA PRO A 104 -13.09 7.03 2.95
C PRO A 104 -12.27 8.31 3.18
N LEU A 105 -10.94 8.22 3.13
CA LEU A 105 -10.05 9.37 3.31
C LEU A 105 -10.14 10.39 2.15
N ALA A 106 -10.55 9.95 0.95
CA ALA A 106 -10.71 10.80 -0.24
C ALA A 106 -12.12 11.40 -0.38
N HIS A 107 -13.14 10.77 0.20
CA HIS A 107 -14.55 11.13 -0.02
C HIS A 107 -15.31 11.60 1.23
N ALA A 108 -14.79 11.36 2.45
CA ALA A 108 -15.43 11.79 3.69
C ALA A 108 -14.63 12.92 4.39
N PRO A 109 -15.29 13.90 5.03
CA PRO A 109 -14.61 14.89 5.88
C PRO A 109 -13.83 14.22 7.01
N LYS A 110 -12.62 14.73 7.31
CA LYS A 110 -11.75 14.23 8.40
C LYS A 110 -12.46 14.06 9.75
N MET A 111 -13.43 14.91 10.07
CA MET A 111 -14.24 14.84 11.31
C MET A 111 -15.01 13.51 11.45
N ASN A 112 -15.29 12.83 10.35
CA ASN A 112 -16.12 11.61 10.32
C ASN A 112 -15.28 10.33 10.36
N TRP A 113 -13.94 10.42 10.41
CA TRP A 113 -13.05 9.26 10.53
C TRP A 113 -12.02 9.48 11.65
N PRO A 114 -12.41 9.27 12.92
CA PRO A 114 -11.47 9.33 14.03
C PRO A 114 -10.47 8.16 13.91
N MET A 115 -9.24 8.46 13.51
CA MET A 115 -8.16 7.47 13.42
C MET A 115 -7.35 7.44 14.72
N SER A 116 -7.33 6.29 15.40
CA SER A 116 -6.48 6.11 16.57
C SER A 116 -5.00 5.93 16.17
N GLU A 117 -4.09 6.08 17.12
CA GLU A 117 -2.68 5.78 16.92
C GLU A 117 -2.47 4.29 16.58
N GLN A 118 -3.28 3.42 17.18
CA GLN A 118 -3.21 1.98 16.94
C GLN A 118 -3.64 1.63 15.51
N ASP A 119 -4.75 2.23 15.03
CA ASP A 119 -5.19 2.04 13.63
C ASP A 119 -4.12 2.50 12.66
N ALA A 120 -3.49 3.65 12.92
CA ALA A 120 -2.41 4.17 12.10
C ALA A 120 -1.21 3.21 12.08
N LEU A 121 -0.78 2.69 13.23
CA LEU A 121 0.31 1.72 13.32
C LEU A 121 0.01 0.46 12.52
N ASP A 122 -1.20 -0.08 12.64
CA ASP A 122 -1.56 -1.34 12.00
C ASP A 122 -1.73 -1.19 10.49
N ILE A 123 -2.33 -0.09 10.04
CA ILE A 123 -2.41 0.23 8.60
C ILE A 123 -1.01 0.47 8.02
N LEU A 124 -0.15 1.25 8.68
CA LEU A 124 1.21 1.50 8.19
C LEU A 124 2.06 0.22 8.20
N THR A 125 1.81 -0.71 9.13
CA THR A 125 2.46 -2.02 9.14
C THR A 125 1.96 -2.91 7.98
N LEU A 126 0.67 -2.85 7.65
CA LEU A 126 0.13 -3.52 6.45
C LEU A 126 0.74 -2.94 5.16
N VAL A 127 0.80 -1.61 5.05
CA VAL A 127 1.45 -0.93 3.92
C VAL A 127 2.92 -1.35 3.81
N SER A 128 3.62 -1.49 4.95
CA SER A 128 4.98 -2.02 4.97
C SER A 128 5.09 -3.44 4.42
N LEU A 129 4.16 -4.34 4.76
CA LEU A 129 4.14 -5.70 4.22
C LEU A 129 3.94 -5.67 2.70
N ILE A 130 3.02 -4.82 2.22
CA ILE A 130 2.73 -4.66 0.81
C ILE A 130 3.96 -4.17 0.05
N HIS A 131 4.67 -3.15 0.55
CA HIS A 131 5.89 -2.69 -0.10
C HIS A 131 6.96 -3.80 -0.19
N ARG A 132 7.15 -4.61 0.87
CA ARG A 132 8.05 -5.76 0.80
C ARG A 132 7.66 -6.77 -0.26
N LYS A 133 6.35 -7.02 -0.44
CA LYS A 133 5.86 -7.89 -1.53
C LYS A 133 6.12 -7.27 -2.90
N LEU A 134 5.94 -5.94 -3.04
CA LEU A 134 6.23 -5.21 -4.28
C LEU A 134 7.73 -5.23 -4.64
N ASP A 135 8.64 -5.23 -3.66
CA ASP A 135 10.09 -5.32 -3.91
C ASP A 135 10.47 -6.58 -4.69
N GLY A 136 9.76 -7.69 -4.42
CA GLY A 136 9.98 -8.97 -5.08
C GLY A 136 9.22 -9.15 -6.38
N THR A 137 8.46 -8.14 -6.84
CA THR A 137 7.65 -8.31 -8.05
C THR A 137 8.50 -8.27 -9.32
N THR A 138 8.15 -9.11 -10.27
CA THR A 138 8.72 -9.10 -11.62
C THR A 138 7.66 -8.70 -12.63
N LYS A 139 8.04 -7.85 -13.59
CA LYS A 139 7.19 -7.52 -14.73
C LYS A 139 7.26 -8.64 -15.77
N PHE A 140 6.11 -9.10 -16.25
CA PHE A 140 6.07 -10.01 -17.39
C PHE A 140 6.56 -9.32 -18.65
N ALA A 141 7.50 -9.94 -19.36
CA ALA A 141 7.99 -9.42 -20.63
C ALA A 141 6.96 -9.68 -21.74
N GLY A 142 6.21 -8.63 -22.10
CA GLY A 142 5.21 -8.61 -23.20
C GLY A 142 3.83 -8.24 -22.65
N VAL A 143 3.16 -7.17 -23.08
CA VAL A 143 3.06 -6.59 -24.42
C VAL A 143 3.15 -5.07 -24.33
N SER A 144 4.13 -4.48 -25.04
CA SER A 144 4.06 -3.07 -25.43
C SER A 144 2.83 -2.91 -26.31
N SER A 145 1.85 -2.13 -25.86
CA SER A 145 0.82 -1.54 -26.72
C SER A 145 1.14 -0.08 -26.91
#